data_AF-A0A644W9H3-F1
#
_entry.id   AF-A0A644W9H3-F1
#
_cell.length_a   1.000
_cell.length_b   1.000
_cell.length_c   1.000
_cell.angle_alpha   90.00
_cell.angle_beta   90.00
_cell.angle_gamma   90.00
#
_symmetry.space_group_name_H-M   'P 1'
#
loop_
_entity.id
_entity.type
_entity.pdbx_description
1 polymer ?
#
loop_
_entity_poly.entity_id
_entity_poly.type
_entity_poly.pdbx_seq_one_letter_code
_entity_poly.pdbx_strand_id
1 'polypeptide(L)'
;MASEERRRAAELDLQKAQYEAGLAERRYAACDPENRLIAATLERNWEATLQRLEACKMRVDVGEAPIVAVEPPDLEGLAEEVATAWNAAGVSARTRQRLVRTLIKDIVADVDEQSREVILTIHWQGGQHSQLRVKKPKPGQHGRVTSEDALTLIRSMAGRWSDSDIAATLNRMSLRTGCDHSWTAKRVSSTRKINGIRAYASADKQGGWLTMAEAAEKLGVTHHVIRRLIKEKILPAEQVMRHAPHQIRIVDLESDAVAEALRHRNAPCRDPRQTTLPMITNT
;
A
#
# COMPACT_ATOMS: atom_id res chain seq x y z
N MET A 1 -4.09 -60.03 -16.37
CA MET A 1 -4.63 -60.55 -15.10
C MET A 1 -4.97 -59.43 -14.10
N ALA A 2 -4.05 -58.94 -13.25
CA ALA A 2 -4.40 -57.98 -12.18
C ALA A 2 -4.95 -56.61 -12.64
N SER A 3 -4.55 -56.12 -13.83
CA SER A 3 -5.06 -54.87 -14.41
C SER A 3 -6.49 -55.02 -14.96
N GLU A 4 -6.79 -56.17 -15.57
CA GLU A 4 -8.11 -56.46 -16.14
C GLU A 4 -9.16 -56.70 -15.05
N GLU A 5 -8.77 -57.34 -13.95
CA GLU A 5 -9.63 -57.54 -12.78
C GLU A 5 -10.01 -56.20 -12.13
N ARG A 6 -9.05 -55.27 -12.02
CA ARG A 6 -9.29 -53.90 -11.50
C ARG A 6 -10.22 -53.11 -12.42
N ARG A 7 -10.06 -53.24 -13.74
CA ARG A 7 -10.92 -52.58 -14.72
C ARG A 7 -12.36 -53.10 -14.63
N ARG A 8 -12.55 -54.42 -14.61
CA ARG A 8 -13.88 -55.04 -14.43
C ARG A 8 -14.53 -54.62 -13.12
N ALA A 9 -13.78 -54.53 -12.02
CA ALA A 9 -14.30 -54.04 -10.74
C ALA A 9 -14.75 -52.58 -10.83
N ALA A 10 -13.98 -51.71 -11.49
CA ALA A 10 -14.32 -50.30 -11.68
C ALA A 10 -15.55 -50.11 -12.60
N GLU A 11 -15.68 -50.90 -13.65
CA GLU A 11 -16.85 -50.91 -14.54
C GLU A 11 -18.12 -51.35 -13.81
N LEU A 12 -18.04 -52.39 -12.98
CA LEU A 12 -19.18 -52.84 -12.15
C LEU A 12 -19.59 -51.81 -11.11
N ASP A 13 -18.62 -51.12 -10.48
CA ASP A 13 -18.91 -50.03 -9.54
C ASP A 13 -19.58 -48.84 -10.23
N LEU A 14 -19.15 -48.51 -11.46
CA LEU A 14 -19.79 -47.47 -12.26
C LEU A 14 -21.24 -47.82 -12.62
N GLN A 15 -21.51 -49.07 -13.01
CA GLN A 15 -22.87 -49.53 -13.31
C GLN A 15 -23.79 -49.46 -12.08
N LYS A 16 -23.27 -49.83 -10.90
CA LYS A 16 -24.02 -49.69 -9.64
C LYS A 16 -24.33 -48.23 -9.32
N ALA A 17 -23.35 -47.34 -9.46
CA ALA A 17 -23.55 -45.91 -9.21
C ALA A 17 -24.56 -45.28 -10.19
N GLN A 18 -24.56 -45.70 -11.46
CA GLN A 18 -25.55 -45.28 -12.47
C GLN A 18 -26.97 -45.70 -12.08
N TYR A 19 -27.13 -46.95 -11.63
CA TYR A 19 -28.42 -47.45 -11.19
C TYR A 19 -28.92 -46.73 -9.93
N GLU A 20 -28.05 -46.52 -8.93
CA GLU A 20 -28.38 -45.81 -7.70
C GLU A 20 -28.81 -44.36 -7.97
N ALA A 21 -28.10 -43.64 -8.83
CA ALA A 21 -28.46 -42.28 -9.22
C ALA A 21 -29.82 -42.20 -9.92
N GLY A 22 -30.09 -43.10 -10.89
CA GLY A 22 -31.37 -43.15 -11.58
C GLY A 22 -32.53 -43.65 -10.71
N LEU A 23 -32.25 -44.39 -9.64
CA LEU A 23 -33.26 -44.76 -8.64
C LEU A 23 -33.57 -43.59 -7.71
N ALA A 24 -32.56 -42.84 -7.27
CA ALA A 24 -32.73 -41.65 -6.43
C ALA A 24 -33.50 -40.55 -7.15
N GLU A 25 -33.21 -40.32 -8.43
CA GLU A 25 -33.96 -39.40 -9.30
C GLU A 25 -35.45 -39.76 -9.36
N ARG A 26 -35.78 -41.03 -9.67
CA ARG A 26 -37.18 -41.49 -9.74
C ARG A 26 -37.90 -41.35 -8.41
N ARG A 27 -37.21 -41.58 -7.29
CA ARG A 27 -37.78 -41.41 -5.94
C ARG A 27 -38.06 -39.94 -5.63
N TYR A 28 -37.15 -39.05 -6.02
CA TYR A 28 -37.34 -37.60 -5.88
C TYR A 28 -38.51 -37.12 -6.76
N ALA A 29 -38.56 -37.51 -8.03
CA ALA A 29 -39.62 -37.14 -8.97
C ALA A 29 -41.01 -37.65 -8.58
N ALA A 30 -41.09 -38.78 -7.87
CA ALA A 30 -42.35 -39.34 -7.36
C ALA A 30 -42.79 -38.75 -6.01
N CYS A 31 -41.99 -37.86 -5.40
CA CYS A 31 -42.34 -37.24 -4.12
C CYS A 31 -43.44 -36.19 -4.29
N ASP A 32 -44.46 -36.25 -3.44
CA ASP A 32 -45.50 -35.22 -3.39
C ASP A 32 -44.90 -33.87 -2.92
N PRO A 33 -45.19 -32.74 -3.61
CA PRO A 33 -44.72 -31.42 -3.23
C PRO A 33 -45.17 -30.94 -1.82
N GLU A 34 -46.24 -31.50 -1.26
CA GLU A 34 -46.66 -31.18 0.11
C GLU A 34 -45.69 -31.74 1.17
N ASN A 35 -44.92 -32.78 0.82
CA ASN A 35 -43.95 -33.45 1.71
C ASN A 35 -42.56 -32.82 1.66
N ARG A 36 -42.46 -31.50 1.93
CA ARG A 36 -41.24 -30.69 1.75
C ARG A 36 -39.99 -31.24 2.46
N LEU A 37 -40.13 -31.78 3.67
CA LEU A 37 -38.98 -32.35 4.41
C LEU A 37 -38.45 -33.65 3.77
N ILE A 38 -39.35 -34.45 3.20
CA ILE A 38 -39.00 -35.69 2.50
C ILE A 38 -38.35 -35.33 1.17
N ALA A 39 -38.90 -34.37 0.43
CA ALA A 39 -38.30 -33.85 -0.80
C ALA A 39 -36.86 -33.35 -0.59
N ALA A 40 -36.62 -32.52 0.45
CA ALA A 40 -35.28 -32.02 0.78
C ALA A 40 -34.30 -33.12 1.24
N THR A 41 -34.80 -34.27 1.72
CA THR A 41 -33.97 -35.42 2.08
C THR A 41 -33.67 -36.29 0.86
N LEU A 42 -34.65 -36.49 -0.02
CA LEU A 42 -34.49 -37.20 -1.29
C LEU A 42 -33.57 -36.44 -2.25
N GLU A 43 -33.65 -35.11 -2.28
CA GLU A 43 -32.75 -34.23 -3.04
C GLU A 43 -31.29 -34.41 -2.58
N ARG A 44 -31.02 -34.30 -1.27
CA ARG A 44 -29.68 -34.54 -0.71
C ARG A 44 -29.15 -35.94 -1.03
N ASN A 45 -30.02 -36.95 -0.95
CA ASN A 45 -29.65 -38.32 -1.31
C ASN A 45 -29.35 -38.45 -2.80
N TRP A 46 -30.12 -37.78 -3.67
CA TRP A 46 -29.88 -37.77 -5.11
C TRP A 46 -28.56 -37.08 -5.45
N GLU A 47 -28.28 -35.92 -4.86
CA GLU A 47 -27.03 -35.20 -5.01
C GLU A 47 -25.81 -36.06 -4.59
N ALA A 48 -25.90 -36.76 -3.46
CA ALA A 48 -24.86 -37.67 -3.01
C ALA A 48 -24.62 -38.84 -4.01
N THR A 49 -25.68 -39.40 -4.59
CA THR A 49 -25.54 -40.45 -5.61
C THR A 49 -24.95 -39.95 -6.92
N LEU A 50 -25.23 -38.70 -7.33
CA LEU A 50 -24.64 -38.06 -8.50
C LEU A 50 -23.14 -37.80 -8.30
N GLN A 51 -22.74 -37.29 -7.12
CA GLN A 51 -21.33 -37.10 -6.77
C GLN A 51 -20.56 -38.44 -6.80
N ARG A 52 -21.17 -39.51 -6.29
CA ARG A 52 -20.57 -40.86 -6.34
C ARG A 52 -20.41 -41.37 -7.77
N LEU A 53 -21.41 -41.14 -8.62
CA LEU A 53 -21.35 -41.49 -10.04
C LEU A 53 -20.23 -40.74 -10.76
N GLU A 54 -20.07 -39.45 -10.50
CA GLU A 54 -18.98 -38.65 -11.06
C GLU A 54 -17.60 -39.17 -10.62
N ALA A 55 -17.43 -39.47 -9.33
CA ALA A 55 -16.20 -40.08 -8.81
C ALA A 55 -15.89 -41.45 -9.46
N CYS A 56 -16.92 -42.28 -9.68
CA CYS A 56 -16.75 -43.56 -10.38
C CYS A 56 -16.37 -43.38 -11.86
N LYS A 57 -16.96 -42.41 -12.56
CA LYS A 57 -16.61 -42.08 -13.96
C LYS A 57 -15.14 -41.66 -14.07
N MET A 58 -14.71 -40.74 -13.20
CA MET A 58 -13.31 -40.30 -13.18
C MET A 58 -12.33 -41.46 -12.97
N ARG A 59 -12.68 -42.45 -12.14
CA ARG A 59 -11.81 -43.63 -11.90
C ARG A 59 -11.71 -44.55 -13.13
N VAL A 60 -12.77 -44.64 -13.93
CA VAL A 60 -12.76 -45.41 -15.19
C VAL A 60 -11.98 -44.64 -16.26
N ASP A 61 -12.21 -43.33 -16.40
CA ASP A 61 -11.51 -42.47 -17.38
C ASP A 61 -9.99 -42.42 -17.14
N VAL A 62 -9.56 -42.36 -15.87
CA VAL A 62 -8.13 -42.41 -15.50
C VAL A 62 -7.51 -43.78 -15.79
N GLY A 63 -8.31 -44.85 -15.77
CA GLY A 63 -7.87 -46.22 -16.12
C GLY A 63 -7.89 -46.53 -17.62
N GLU A 64 -8.66 -45.77 -18.42
CA GLU A 64 -8.82 -45.93 -19.87
C GLU A 64 -7.93 -45.02 -20.72
N ALA A 65 -7.25 -44.03 -20.13
CA ALA A 65 -6.26 -43.25 -20.85
C ALA A 65 -5.20 -44.20 -21.43
N PRO A 66 -5.06 -44.31 -22.77
CA PRO A 66 -3.95 -45.04 -23.34
C PRO A 66 -2.69 -44.38 -22.81
N ILE A 67 -1.85 -45.15 -22.13
CA ILE A 67 -0.45 -44.78 -21.95
C ILE A 67 0.13 -44.84 -23.37
N VAL A 68 -0.09 -43.78 -24.15
CA VAL A 68 0.78 -43.47 -25.25
C VAL A 68 2.11 -43.28 -24.54
N ALA A 69 3.00 -44.25 -24.71
CA ALA A 69 4.41 -44.08 -24.41
C ALA A 69 4.91 -43.04 -25.42
N VAL A 70 4.59 -41.78 -25.14
CA VAL A 70 5.34 -40.65 -25.69
C VAL A 70 6.73 -40.89 -25.13
N GLU A 71 7.71 -41.13 -26.01
CA GLU A 71 9.11 -41.06 -25.60
C GLU A 71 9.23 -39.79 -24.76
N PRO A 72 9.69 -39.87 -23.50
CA PRO A 72 9.81 -38.68 -22.68
C PRO A 72 10.63 -37.70 -23.52
N PRO A 73 10.12 -36.47 -23.77
CA PRO A 73 10.90 -35.49 -24.50
C PRO A 73 12.27 -35.41 -23.83
N ASP A 74 13.33 -35.27 -24.62
CA ASP A 74 14.64 -35.04 -24.04
C ASP A 74 14.58 -33.72 -23.25
N LEU A 75 14.63 -33.85 -21.92
CA LEU A 75 14.56 -32.73 -20.98
C LEU A 75 15.97 -32.33 -20.53
N GLU A 76 17.03 -32.96 -21.05
CA GLU A 76 18.41 -32.55 -20.77
C GLU A 76 18.61 -31.11 -21.25
N GLY A 77 19.17 -30.26 -20.38
CA GLY A 77 19.42 -28.84 -20.69
C GLY A 77 18.21 -27.91 -20.57
N LEU A 78 16.97 -28.41 -20.43
CA LEU A 78 15.77 -27.55 -20.36
C LEU A 78 15.85 -26.50 -19.24
N ALA A 79 16.47 -26.84 -18.10
CA ALA A 79 16.67 -25.90 -17.00
C ALA A 79 17.57 -24.71 -17.38
N GLU A 80 18.64 -24.96 -18.15
CA GLU A 80 19.56 -23.92 -18.63
C GLU A 80 18.92 -23.08 -19.74
N GLU A 81 18.11 -23.70 -20.60
CA GLU A 81 17.32 -23.02 -21.62
C GLU A 81 16.27 -22.09 -21.00
N VAL A 82 15.59 -22.51 -19.93
CA VAL A 82 14.62 -21.68 -19.19
C VAL A 82 15.31 -20.45 -18.56
N ALA A 83 16.48 -20.63 -17.94
CA ALA A 83 17.24 -19.52 -17.37
C ALA A 83 17.72 -18.53 -18.45
N THR A 84 18.15 -19.05 -19.59
CA THR A 84 18.57 -18.25 -20.75
C THR A 84 17.38 -17.48 -21.35
N ALA A 85 16.25 -18.15 -21.56
CA ALA A 85 15.01 -17.57 -22.06
C ALA A 85 14.41 -16.53 -21.09
N TRP A 86 14.61 -16.66 -19.78
CA TRP A 86 14.16 -15.67 -18.80
C TRP A 86 14.95 -14.35 -18.88
N ASN A 87 16.27 -14.47 -19.07
CA ASN A 87 17.23 -13.37 -19.03
C ASN A 87 17.49 -12.72 -20.39
N ALA A 88 17.02 -13.31 -21.49
CA ALA A 88 17.26 -12.78 -22.84
C ALA A 88 16.72 -11.34 -23.02
N ALA A 89 17.54 -10.50 -23.66
CA ALA A 89 17.18 -9.12 -23.98
C ALA A 89 16.03 -9.10 -25.01
N GLY A 90 14.87 -8.56 -24.62
CA GLY A 90 13.66 -8.54 -25.45
C GLY A 90 12.49 -9.36 -24.87
N VAL A 91 12.72 -10.13 -23.81
CA VAL A 91 11.66 -10.88 -23.14
C VAL A 91 10.77 -9.91 -22.37
N SER A 92 9.51 -9.81 -22.81
CA SER A 92 8.51 -8.98 -22.14
C SER A 92 8.12 -9.55 -20.77
N ALA A 93 7.64 -8.68 -19.87
CA ALA A 93 7.07 -9.12 -18.58
C ALA A 93 5.92 -10.14 -18.77
N ARG A 94 5.14 -10.00 -19.85
CA ARG A 94 4.06 -10.95 -20.20
C ARG A 94 4.61 -12.34 -20.51
N THR A 95 5.73 -12.43 -21.23
CA THR A 95 6.38 -13.71 -21.55
C THR A 95 6.91 -14.38 -20.30
N ARG A 96 7.58 -13.62 -19.41
CA ARG A 96 8.03 -14.11 -18.10
C ARG A 96 6.86 -14.64 -17.26
N GLN A 97 5.75 -13.90 -17.20
CA GLN A 97 4.56 -14.34 -16.49
C GLN A 97 3.98 -15.65 -17.04
N ARG A 98 3.96 -15.82 -18.38
CA ARG A 98 3.51 -17.07 -19.01
C ARG A 98 4.40 -18.25 -18.63
N LEU A 99 5.72 -18.07 -18.66
CA LEU A 99 6.70 -19.10 -18.30
C LEU A 99 6.56 -19.54 -16.83
N VAL A 100 6.41 -18.60 -15.90
CA VAL A 100 6.16 -18.94 -14.49
C VAL A 100 4.83 -19.67 -14.34
N ARG A 101 3.79 -19.27 -15.08
CA ARG A 101 2.46 -19.89 -14.98
C ARG A 101 2.42 -21.33 -15.50
N THR A 102 3.31 -21.72 -16.42
CA THR A 102 3.44 -23.13 -16.83
C THR A 102 4.14 -23.97 -15.76
N LEU A 103 5.00 -23.38 -14.95
CA LEU A 103 5.73 -24.07 -13.87
C LEU A 103 4.94 -24.17 -12.56
N ILE A 104 3.91 -23.34 -12.37
CA ILE A 104 3.04 -23.39 -11.19
C ILE A 104 1.92 -24.39 -11.44
N LYS A 105 1.79 -25.38 -10.56
CA LYS A 105 0.67 -26.32 -10.56
C LYS A 105 -0.57 -25.67 -9.94
N ASP A 106 -0.44 -25.19 -8.71
CA ASP A 106 -1.46 -24.44 -7.99
C ASP A 106 -0.81 -23.55 -6.91
N ILE A 107 -1.61 -22.66 -6.32
CA ILE A 107 -1.21 -21.82 -5.21
C ILE A 107 -2.28 -21.97 -4.13
N VAL A 108 -1.89 -22.48 -2.98
CA VAL A 108 -2.77 -22.63 -1.81
C VAL A 108 -2.52 -21.47 -0.86
N ALA A 109 -3.59 -20.78 -0.49
CA ALA A 109 -3.56 -19.74 0.53
C ALA A 109 -4.18 -20.29 1.81
N ASP A 110 -3.36 -20.43 2.84
CA ASP A 110 -3.81 -20.78 4.18
C ASP A 110 -3.72 -19.56 5.11
N VAL A 111 -4.58 -19.51 6.12
CA VAL A 111 -4.64 -18.41 7.08
C VAL A 111 -4.40 -18.96 8.47
N ASP A 112 -3.23 -18.66 9.01
CA ASP A 112 -2.95 -18.88 10.42
C ASP A 112 -3.56 -17.73 11.23
N GLU A 113 -4.70 -17.99 11.86
CA GLU A 113 -5.43 -16.99 12.65
C GLU A 113 -4.72 -16.65 13.98
N GLN A 114 -3.85 -17.55 14.50
CA GLN A 114 -3.10 -17.31 15.74
C GLN A 114 -1.95 -16.33 15.51
N SER A 115 -1.14 -16.57 14.47
CA SER A 115 -0.06 -15.65 14.08
C SER A 115 -0.53 -14.47 13.22
N ARG A 116 -1.75 -14.54 12.69
CA ARG A 116 -2.33 -13.62 11.69
C ARG A 116 -1.43 -13.52 10.48
N GLU A 117 -1.11 -14.66 9.89
CA GLU A 117 -0.31 -14.75 8.68
C GLU A 117 -1.08 -15.47 7.59
N VAL A 118 -1.04 -14.92 6.38
CA VAL A 118 -1.44 -15.60 5.16
C VAL A 118 -0.22 -16.34 4.65
N ILE A 119 -0.32 -17.66 4.64
CA ILE A 119 0.70 -18.58 4.17
C ILE A 119 0.35 -18.95 2.73
N LEU A 120 1.13 -18.43 1.79
CA LEU A 120 1.00 -18.76 0.37
C LEU A 120 1.98 -19.88 0.06
N THR A 121 1.47 -21.06 -0.30
CA THR A 121 2.28 -22.20 -0.72
C THR A 121 2.11 -22.39 -2.23
N ILE A 122 3.19 -22.22 -2.97
CA ILE A 122 3.27 -22.45 -4.41
C ILE A 122 3.68 -23.90 -4.61
N HIS A 123 2.85 -24.69 -5.27
CA HIS A 123 3.23 -26.02 -5.72
C HIS A 123 3.76 -25.95 -7.15
N TRP A 124 5.00 -26.37 -7.35
CA TRP A 124 5.64 -26.36 -8.66
C TRP A 124 5.41 -27.68 -9.40
N GLN A 125 5.40 -27.62 -10.73
CA GLN A 125 5.48 -28.80 -11.58
C GLN A 125 6.85 -29.47 -11.33
N GLY A 126 6.84 -30.63 -10.68
CA GLY A 126 8.03 -31.31 -10.16
C GLY A 126 7.99 -31.63 -8.66
N GLY A 127 6.93 -31.25 -7.95
CA GLY A 127 6.69 -31.64 -6.55
C GLY A 127 7.47 -30.83 -5.51
N GLN A 128 8.28 -29.87 -5.94
CA GLN A 128 8.88 -28.87 -5.06
C GLN A 128 7.83 -27.84 -4.63
N HIS A 129 7.96 -27.33 -3.41
CA HIS A 129 7.05 -26.32 -2.87
C HIS A 129 7.83 -25.10 -2.38
N SER A 130 7.30 -23.91 -2.63
CA SER A 130 7.85 -22.66 -2.08
C SER A 130 6.81 -21.94 -1.26
N GLN A 131 7.21 -21.42 -0.10
CA GLN A 131 6.30 -20.77 0.83
C GLN A 131 6.63 -19.28 1.00
N LEU A 132 5.59 -18.45 0.99
CA LEU A 132 5.65 -17.03 1.31
C LEU A 132 4.67 -16.73 2.44
N ARG A 133 5.18 -16.20 3.56
CA ARG A 133 4.37 -15.80 4.72
C ARG A 133 4.18 -14.29 4.70
N VAL A 134 2.93 -13.84 4.70
CA VAL A 134 2.57 -12.41 4.67
C VAL A 134 1.68 -12.12 5.87
N LYS A 135 1.97 -11.06 6.63
CA LYS A 135 1.10 -10.66 7.75
C LYS A 135 -0.28 -10.22 7.24
N LYS A 136 -1.34 -10.82 7.82
CA LYS A 136 -2.73 -10.43 7.62
C LYS A 136 -2.98 -9.10 8.34
N PRO A 137 -3.32 -8.01 7.63
CA PRO A 137 -3.61 -6.74 8.27
C PRO A 137 -4.87 -6.86 9.15
N LYS A 138 -4.89 -6.13 10.28
CA LYS A 138 -6.09 -6.05 11.13
C LYS A 138 -7.26 -5.41 10.36
N PRO A 139 -8.52 -5.63 10.76
CA PRO A 139 -9.63 -4.82 10.29
C PRO A 139 -9.30 -3.33 10.43
N GLY A 140 -9.32 -2.58 9.32
CA GLY A 140 -8.95 -1.16 9.27
C GLY A 140 -7.46 -0.84 9.02
N GLN A 141 -6.56 -1.83 9.06
CA GLN A 141 -5.19 -1.66 8.59
C GLN A 141 -5.10 -1.93 7.07
N HIS A 142 -4.31 -1.11 6.36
CA HIS A 142 -4.05 -1.27 4.94
C HIS A 142 -2.55 -1.10 4.66
N GLY A 143 -2.03 -1.67 3.57
CA GLY A 143 -0.60 -1.54 3.21
C GLY A 143 -0.13 -0.11 2.91
N ARG A 144 -1.04 0.84 2.72
CA ARG A 144 -0.73 2.26 2.43
C ARG A 144 -0.41 3.08 3.69
N VAL A 145 0.39 2.54 4.62
CA VAL A 145 0.79 3.25 5.84
C VAL A 145 2.08 4.03 5.60
N THR A 146 2.17 5.24 6.17
CA THR A 146 3.44 5.96 6.25
C THR A 146 4.47 5.10 6.99
N SER A 147 5.69 5.01 6.45
CA SER A 147 6.76 4.25 7.10
C SER A 147 7.04 4.79 8.51
N GLU A 148 7.44 3.90 9.43
CA GLU A 148 7.79 4.31 10.79
C GLU A 148 8.96 5.32 10.78
N ASP A 149 9.93 5.15 9.87
CA ASP A 149 11.04 6.09 9.68
C ASP A 149 10.57 7.50 9.31
N ALA A 150 9.53 7.62 8.46
CA ALA A 150 8.96 8.92 8.15
C ALA A 150 8.19 9.50 9.34
N LEU A 151 7.48 8.67 10.12
CA LEU A 151 6.78 9.13 11.33
C LEU A 151 7.73 9.56 12.44
N THR A 152 8.84 8.85 12.67
CA THR A 152 9.85 9.21 13.66
C THR A 152 10.51 10.54 13.31
N LEU A 153 10.80 10.78 12.02
CA LEU A 153 11.34 12.06 11.56
C LEU A 153 10.33 13.21 11.66
N ILE A 154 9.06 12.96 11.32
CA ILE A 154 7.99 13.95 11.53
C ILE A 154 7.88 14.29 13.02
N ARG A 155 7.94 13.29 13.92
CA ARG A 155 7.91 13.49 15.37
C ARG A 155 9.10 14.32 15.88
N SER A 156 10.32 14.05 15.39
CA SER A 156 11.52 14.75 15.85
C SER A 156 11.58 16.21 15.38
N MET A 157 10.98 16.51 14.22
CA MET A 157 10.93 17.87 13.67
C MET A 157 9.66 18.64 14.06
N ALA A 158 8.60 17.95 14.48
CA ALA A 158 7.36 18.58 14.92
C ALA A 158 7.59 19.60 16.05
N GLY A 159 6.77 20.64 16.11
CA GLY A 159 6.90 21.73 17.08
C GLY A 159 7.97 22.78 16.74
N ARG A 160 9.08 22.38 16.12
CA ARG A 160 10.23 23.26 15.81
C ARG A 160 10.42 23.58 14.32
N TRP A 161 9.74 22.88 13.43
CA TRP A 161 9.87 23.08 11.99
C TRP A 161 8.49 23.21 11.34
N SER A 162 8.40 23.97 10.25
CA SER A 162 7.15 24.09 9.49
C SER A 162 6.83 22.79 8.75
N ASP A 163 5.55 22.50 8.51
CA ASP A 163 5.12 21.31 7.75
C ASP A 163 5.78 21.28 6.33
N SER A 164 6.13 22.44 5.76
CA SER A 164 6.83 22.55 4.48
C SER A 164 8.30 22.11 4.58
N ASP A 165 9.00 22.52 5.63
CA ASP A 165 10.41 22.17 5.84
C ASP A 165 10.55 20.68 6.20
N ILE A 166 9.60 20.14 6.95
CA ILE A 166 9.49 18.71 7.23
C ILE A 166 9.31 17.94 5.93
N ALA A 167 8.39 18.38 5.06
CA ALA A 167 8.16 17.76 3.75
C ALA A 167 9.42 17.78 2.85
N ALA A 168 10.12 18.92 2.79
CA ALA A 168 11.35 19.04 2.03
C ALA A 168 12.45 18.11 2.56
N THR A 169 12.53 17.91 3.87
CA THR A 169 13.52 17.02 4.49
C THR A 169 13.20 15.55 4.22
N LEU A 170 11.94 15.14 4.36
CA LEU A 170 11.51 13.78 4.02
C LEU A 170 11.80 13.43 2.55
N ASN A 171 11.52 14.35 1.63
CA ASN A 171 11.82 14.15 0.20
C ASN A 171 13.33 14.05 -0.08
N ARG A 172 14.16 14.85 0.58
CA ARG A 172 15.63 14.78 0.44
C ARG A 172 16.20 13.46 0.93
N MET A 173 15.58 12.84 1.94
CA MET A 173 15.95 11.53 2.46
C MET A 173 15.33 10.38 1.65
N SER A 174 14.69 10.67 0.51
CA SER A 174 13.99 9.68 -0.33
C SER A 174 12.90 8.90 0.41
N LEU A 175 12.38 9.43 1.52
CA LEU A 175 11.26 8.84 2.23
C LEU A 175 9.96 9.20 1.51
N ARG A 176 9.17 8.17 1.20
CA ARG A 176 7.89 8.32 0.49
C ARG A 176 6.71 8.12 1.44
N THR A 177 5.56 8.65 1.07
CA THR A 177 4.31 8.35 1.78
C THR A 177 3.91 6.89 1.56
N GLY A 178 2.98 6.35 2.36
CA GLY A 178 2.48 4.98 2.17
C GLY A 178 1.81 4.70 0.81
N CYS A 179 1.56 5.74 0.01
CA CYS A 179 1.03 5.66 -1.34
C CYS A 179 2.10 5.89 -2.41
N ASP A 180 3.38 5.90 -2.02
CA ASP A 180 4.54 6.23 -2.86
C ASP A 180 4.52 7.65 -3.47
N HIS A 181 3.78 8.58 -2.85
CA HIS A 181 3.83 9.99 -3.24
C HIS A 181 4.93 10.75 -2.52
N SER A 182 5.42 11.83 -3.14
CA SER A 182 6.25 12.83 -2.50
C SER A 182 5.51 13.54 -1.35
N TRP A 183 6.29 14.01 -0.38
CA TRP A 183 5.76 14.80 0.73
C TRP A 183 5.49 16.23 0.30
N THR A 184 4.34 16.74 0.73
CA THR A 184 3.97 18.16 0.66
C THR A 184 3.56 18.62 2.05
N ALA A 185 3.58 19.93 2.30
CA ALA A 185 3.16 20.49 3.59
C ALA A 185 1.77 19.98 4.01
N LYS A 186 0.82 19.89 3.05
CA LYS A 186 -0.53 19.37 3.31
C LYS A 186 -0.52 17.89 3.73
N ARG A 187 0.29 17.05 3.09
CA ARG A 187 0.41 15.62 3.44
C ARG A 187 1.03 15.44 4.81
N VAL A 188 2.11 16.18 5.14
CA VAL A 188 2.70 16.19 6.47
C VAL A 188 1.65 16.61 7.50
N SER A 189 0.92 17.70 7.27
CA SER A 189 -0.12 18.19 8.17
C SER A 189 -1.21 17.15 8.44
N SER A 190 -1.70 16.47 7.40
CA SER A 190 -2.69 15.40 7.53
C SER A 190 -2.13 14.20 8.32
N THR A 191 -0.93 13.72 7.97
CA THR A 191 -0.27 12.62 8.70
C THR A 191 -0.08 12.98 10.17
N ARG A 192 0.36 14.21 10.44
CA ARG A 192 0.59 14.75 11.78
C ARG A 192 -0.70 14.74 12.61
N LYS A 193 -1.81 15.22 12.04
CA LYS A 193 -3.14 15.24 12.69
C LYS A 193 -3.65 13.83 13.02
N ILE A 194 -3.56 12.90 12.06
CA ILE A 194 -3.98 11.51 12.25
C ILE A 194 -3.19 10.83 13.38
N ASN A 195 -1.90 11.16 13.50
CA ASN A 195 -1.00 10.59 14.50
C ASN A 195 -0.91 11.40 15.81
N GLY A 196 -1.75 12.43 16.00
CA GLY A 196 -1.77 13.24 17.22
C GLY A 196 -0.48 14.04 17.48
N ILE A 197 0.33 14.29 16.46
CA ILE A 197 1.61 14.99 16.59
C ILE A 197 1.35 16.50 16.62
N ARG A 198 1.97 17.25 17.54
CA ARG A 198 1.73 18.70 17.67
C ARG A 198 2.31 19.49 16.49
N ALA A 199 1.63 20.55 16.09
CA ALA A 199 2.07 21.43 15.01
C ALA A 199 3.29 22.27 15.42
N TYR A 200 3.90 22.93 14.45
CA TYR A 200 4.83 24.04 14.70
C TYR A 200 4.18 25.10 15.62
N ALA A 201 4.95 25.72 16.52
CA ALA A 201 4.39 26.57 17.58
C ALA A 201 3.50 27.72 17.06
N SER A 202 3.85 28.35 15.93
CA SER A 202 3.01 29.37 15.28
C SER A 202 1.89 28.82 14.41
N ALA A 203 1.83 27.51 14.17
CA ALA A 203 0.70 26.87 13.51
C ALA A 203 -0.45 26.55 14.48
N ASP A 204 -0.21 26.66 15.79
CA ASP A 204 -1.24 26.60 16.81
C ASP A 204 -1.88 27.99 16.97
N LYS A 205 -3.04 28.19 16.33
CA LYS A 205 -3.75 29.50 16.34
C LYS A 205 -4.28 29.91 17.72
N GLN A 206 -4.32 28.97 18.68
CA GLN A 206 -4.65 29.25 20.08
C GLN A 206 -3.38 29.53 20.92
N GLY A 207 -2.20 29.37 20.33
CA GLY A 207 -0.92 29.63 20.97
C GLY A 207 -0.53 31.11 20.98
N GLY A 208 0.40 31.46 21.86
CA GLY A 208 0.95 32.83 21.97
C GLY A 208 1.97 33.22 20.89
N TRP A 209 2.04 32.50 19.77
CA TRP A 209 3.08 32.64 18.74
C TRP A 209 2.47 32.93 17.37
N LEU A 210 3.05 33.89 16.66
CA LEU A 210 2.62 34.32 15.33
C LEU A 210 3.75 34.14 14.32
N THR A 211 3.38 33.80 13.10
CA THR A 211 4.25 33.97 11.94
C THR A 211 4.39 35.46 11.59
N MET A 212 5.38 35.81 10.76
CA MET A 212 5.48 37.17 10.23
C MET A 212 4.21 37.62 9.48
N ALA A 213 3.47 36.68 8.86
CA ALA A 213 2.29 37.01 8.06
C ALA A 213 1.14 37.42 8.96
N GLU A 214 0.90 36.62 10.00
CA GLU A 214 -0.12 36.90 11.00
C GLU A 214 0.25 38.14 11.83
N ALA A 215 1.53 38.34 12.15
CA ALA A 215 2.00 39.56 12.83
C ALA A 215 1.78 40.82 11.98
N ALA A 216 2.04 40.73 10.67
CA ALA A 216 1.81 41.82 9.73
C ALA A 216 0.32 42.15 9.60
N GLU A 217 -0.53 41.12 9.50
CA GLU A 217 -1.98 41.25 9.45
C GLU A 217 -2.53 41.87 10.75
N LYS A 218 -2.06 41.41 11.92
CA LYS A 218 -2.49 41.91 13.23
C LYS A 218 -2.14 43.39 13.44
N LEU A 219 -1.00 43.85 12.92
CA LEU A 219 -0.58 45.25 13.00
C LEU A 219 -1.04 46.11 11.81
N GLY A 220 -1.68 45.52 10.79
CA GLY A 220 -2.07 46.24 9.56
C GLY A 220 -0.88 46.76 8.74
N VAL A 221 0.27 46.08 8.79
CA VAL A 221 1.51 46.48 8.09
C VAL A 221 1.95 45.45 7.06
N THR A 222 2.94 45.78 6.24
CA THR A 222 3.50 44.82 5.28
C THR A 222 4.53 43.90 5.95
N HIS A 223 4.69 42.69 5.38
CA HIS A 223 5.71 41.71 5.79
C HIS A 223 7.13 42.29 5.86
N HIS A 224 7.41 43.30 5.03
CA HIS A 224 8.71 43.95 4.97
C HIS A 224 9.01 44.81 6.20
N VAL A 225 7.99 45.45 6.77
CA VAL A 225 8.10 46.22 8.02
C VAL A 225 8.40 45.29 9.18
N ILE A 226 7.68 44.16 9.31
CA ILE A 226 7.97 43.14 10.33
C ILE A 226 9.41 42.62 10.19
N ARG A 227 9.85 42.32 8.96
CA ARG A 227 11.24 41.89 8.70
C ARG A 227 12.26 42.96 9.13
N ARG A 228 11.96 44.23 8.89
CA ARG A 228 12.80 45.35 9.29
C ARG A 228 12.88 45.47 10.82
N LEU A 229 11.75 45.42 11.53
CA LEU A 229 11.71 45.48 12.99
C LEU A 229 12.50 44.34 13.65
N ILE A 230 12.43 43.13 13.08
CA ILE A 230 13.25 42.00 13.52
C ILE A 230 14.74 42.24 13.26
N LYS A 231 15.09 42.74 12.06
CA LYS A 231 16.48 43.04 11.68
C LYS A 231 17.10 44.15 12.55
N GLU A 232 16.29 45.15 12.92
CA GLU A 232 16.66 46.26 13.82
C GLU A 232 16.62 45.85 15.30
N LYS A 233 16.25 44.60 15.61
CA LYS A 233 16.12 44.04 16.98
C LYS A 233 15.09 44.75 17.87
N ILE A 234 14.16 45.48 17.27
CA ILE A 234 13.04 46.13 17.98
C ILE A 234 11.97 45.09 18.31
N LEU A 235 11.76 44.12 17.41
CA LEU A 235 10.84 43.01 17.59
C LEU A 235 11.63 41.71 17.81
N PRO A 236 11.63 41.15 19.03
CA PRO A 236 12.15 39.81 19.28
C PRO A 236 11.45 38.77 18.41
N ALA A 237 12.23 37.94 17.73
CA ALA A 237 11.72 36.82 16.97
C ALA A 237 12.67 35.63 17.07
N GLU A 238 12.10 34.45 17.32
CA GLU A 238 12.85 33.20 17.35
C GLU A 238 12.89 32.58 15.94
N GLN A 239 14.08 32.13 15.54
CA GLN A 239 14.28 31.41 14.30
C GLN A 239 15.11 30.16 14.60
N VAL A 240 14.53 28.98 14.38
CA VAL A 240 15.20 27.70 14.71
C VAL A 240 16.45 27.46 13.86
N MET A 241 16.43 27.90 12.61
CA MET A 241 17.61 27.90 11.74
C MET A 241 17.51 28.99 10.68
N ARG A 242 18.63 29.32 10.04
CA ARG A 242 18.66 30.28 8.92
C ARG A 242 17.63 29.87 7.86
N HIS A 243 16.73 30.80 7.52
CA HIS A 243 15.60 30.64 6.59
C HIS A 243 14.35 29.92 7.12
N ALA A 244 14.34 29.41 8.35
CA ALA A 244 13.10 28.95 8.98
C ALA A 244 12.13 30.13 9.19
N PRO A 245 10.81 29.91 9.25
CA PRO A 245 9.86 30.98 9.55
C PRO A 245 10.14 31.58 10.93
N HIS A 246 10.19 32.91 11.02
CA HIS A 246 10.29 33.62 12.30
C HIS A 246 9.04 33.37 13.14
N GLN A 247 9.26 33.12 14.43
CA GLN A 247 8.22 33.00 15.44
C GLN A 247 8.27 34.24 16.32
N ILE A 248 7.15 34.93 16.41
CA ILE A 248 7.01 36.19 17.16
C ILE A 248 6.01 35.94 18.27
N ARG A 249 6.34 36.24 19.53
CA ARG A 249 5.33 36.14 20.59
C ARG A 249 4.33 37.28 20.45
N ILE A 250 3.07 36.99 20.73
CA ILE A 250 2.00 38.02 20.73
C ILE A 250 2.36 39.17 21.68
N VAL A 251 2.90 38.86 22.85
CA VAL A 251 3.28 39.86 23.86
C VAL A 251 4.38 40.80 23.38
N ASP A 252 5.33 40.29 22.58
CA ASP A 252 6.44 41.09 22.05
C ASP A 252 5.97 42.02 20.93
N LEU A 253 4.94 41.58 20.18
CA LEU A 253 4.32 42.36 19.11
C LEU A 253 3.54 43.57 19.64
N GLU A 254 2.96 43.46 20.84
CA GLU A 254 2.17 44.51 21.51
C GLU A 254 3.04 45.46 22.35
N SER A 255 4.37 45.36 22.27
CA SER A 255 5.28 46.20 23.05
C SER A 255 5.29 47.67 22.60
N ASP A 256 5.51 48.57 23.57
CA ASP A 256 5.56 50.02 23.32
C ASP A 256 6.64 50.41 22.30
N ALA A 257 7.78 49.71 22.31
CA ALA A 257 8.87 49.92 21.36
C ALA A 257 8.44 49.66 19.90
N VAL A 258 7.62 48.63 19.67
CA VAL A 258 7.06 48.33 18.35
C VAL A 258 6.04 49.40 17.96
N ALA A 259 5.17 49.82 18.89
CA ALA A 259 4.20 50.88 18.64
C ALA A 259 4.86 52.24 18.34
N GLU A 260 5.98 52.56 18.99
CA GLU A 260 6.77 53.78 18.74
C GLU A 260 7.52 53.72 17.41
N ALA A 261 8.15 52.59 17.08
CA ALA A 261 8.80 52.38 15.79
C ALA A 261 7.82 52.49 14.61
N LEU A 262 6.56 52.06 14.80
CA LEU A 262 5.49 52.23 13.81
C LEU A 262 4.95 53.65 13.72
N ARG A 263 5.03 54.46 14.79
CA ARG A 263 4.65 55.89 14.77
C ARG A 263 5.65 56.73 13.98
N HIS A 264 6.94 56.38 14.02
CA HIS A 264 8.00 57.03 13.24
C HIS A 264 8.11 56.54 11.79
N ARG A 265 6.97 56.22 11.15
CA ARG A 265 6.88 55.72 9.76
C ARG A 265 7.24 56.81 8.74
N ASN A 266 8.47 57.30 8.81
CA ASN A 266 9.01 58.27 7.89
C ASN A 266 9.63 57.56 6.69
N ALA A 267 8.99 57.81 5.54
CA ALA A 267 9.49 57.75 4.17
C ALA A 267 9.97 56.38 3.63
N PRO A 268 9.86 56.16 2.31
CA PRO A 268 10.46 54.99 1.66
C PRO A 268 11.96 54.94 1.97
N CYS A 269 12.43 53.80 2.46
CA CYS A 269 13.84 53.57 2.71
C CYS A 269 14.61 53.58 1.38
N ARG A 270 15.10 54.74 0.96
CA ARG A 270 16.18 54.82 -0.03
C ARG A 270 17.45 54.43 0.72
N ASP A 271 18.05 53.31 0.37
CA ASP A 271 19.36 52.92 0.89
C ASP A 271 20.39 53.96 0.42
N PRO A 272 21.01 54.77 1.30
CA PRO A 272 21.96 55.79 0.90
C PRO A 272 23.19 55.20 0.19
N ARG A 273 23.44 53.89 0.33
CA ARG A 273 24.52 53.16 -0.37
C ARG A 273 24.23 52.87 -1.85
N GLN A 274 23.00 53.10 -2.33
CA GLN A 274 22.65 52.92 -3.74
C GLN A 274 22.87 54.18 -4.59
N THR A 275 23.36 55.28 -4.01
CA THR A 275 23.51 56.57 -4.72
C THR A 275 24.82 56.72 -5.49
N THR A 276 25.71 55.74 -5.44
CA THR A 276 27.02 55.79 -6.13
C THR A 276 27.21 54.57 -7.02
N LEU A 277 26.52 54.58 -8.16
CA LEU A 277 27.01 53.86 -9.34
C LEU A 277 28.15 54.70 -9.92
N PRO A 278 29.42 54.23 -9.95
CA PRO A 278 30.45 54.92 -10.68
C PRO A 278 30.06 54.88 -12.16
N MET A 279 29.83 56.07 -12.72
CA MET A 279 29.68 56.28 -14.15
C MET A 279 30.94 55.74 -14.81
N ILE A 280 30.81 54.72 -15.64
CA ILE A 280 31.91 54.18 -16.45
C ILE A 280 32.39 55.34 -17.33
N THR A 281 33.57 55.87 -17.06
CA THR A 281 34.26 56.78 -17.98
C THR A 281 34.90 55.91 -19.06
N ASN A 282 34.34 55.94 -20.27
CA ASN A 282 34.96 55.38 -21.45
C ASN A 282 36.22 56.18 -21.80
N THR A 283 37.35 55.48 -21.89
CA THR A 283 38.50 55.86 -22.71
C THR A 283 38.88 54.65 -23.55
#